data_AF-T1DNK3-F1
#
_entry.id   AF-T1DNK3-F1
#
_cell.length_a   1.000
_cell.length_b   1.000
_cell.length_c   1.000
_cell.angle_alpha   90.00
_cell.angle_beta   90.00
_cell.angle_gamma   90.00
#
_symmetry.space_group_name_H-M   'P 1'
#
loop_
_entity.id
_entity.type
_entity.pdbx_description
1 polymer ?
#
loop_
_entity_poly.entity_id
_entity_poly.type
_entity_poly.pdbx_seq_one_letter_code
_entity_poly.pdbx_strand_id
1 'polypeptide(L)'
;MTVDKGHTNTGFVGDEGINGKKLSQAKTIDPNMYTLEIQEKKAGLETDYDPYQHRHVEHPTTSNETLIHLLKGSLGTGILAMPNAFHHAGWTVGVIGTVLIGLLCTYCIHLLVKVEYELCKRKRVPSLNYPAVAQAALLEGPNALKPLSKIIIHIVNVFLLIYQLGTCCVYVVFVSSNIKAIADYYTETDTDVRLFMLIILLPLILINGFGI
;
A
#
# COMPACT_ATOMS: atom_id res chain seq x y z
N MET A 1 12.72 -29.06 -44.71
CA MET A 1 12.12 -29.86 -43.62
C MET A 1 12.96 -29.63 -42.38
N THR A 2 12.58 -28.63 -41.59
CA THR A 2 13.30 -28.18 -40.40
C THR A 2 12.66 -28.82 -39.17
N VAL A 3 13.50 -29.50 -38.39
CA VAL A 3 13.16 -30.33 -37.24
C VAL A 3 12.90 -29.46 -36.01
N ASP A 4 11.75 -29.74 -35.40
CA ASP A 4 11.19 -29.18 -34.17
C ASP A 4 12.10 -29.47 -32.95
N LYS A 5 12.38 -28.45 -32.12
CA LYS A 5 13.05 -28.62 -30.82
C LYS A 5 12.18 -28.00 -29.73
N GLY A 6 11.48 -28.88 -29.02
CA GLY A 6 10.71 -28.58 -27.82
C GLY A 6 11.57 -28.00 -26.69
N HIS A 7 10.99 -27.05 -25.97
CA HIS A 7 11.56 -26.42 -24.78
C HIS A 7 11.35 -27.32 -23.56
N THR A 8 12.43 -27.88 -23.03
CA THR A 8 12.47 -28.55 -21.71
C THR A 8 12.67 -27.51 -20.60
N ASN A 9 11.68 -27.38 -19.72
CA ASN A 9 11.72 -26.55 -18.52
C ASN A 9 12.58 -27.22 -17.43
N THR A 10 13.60 -26.54 -16.93
CA THR A 10 14.40 -26.95 -15.76
C THR A 10 13.79 -26.38 -14.48
N GLY A 11 12.70 -26.99 -14.04
CA GLY A 11 12.02 -26.66 -12.79
C GLY A 11 12.12 -27.80 -11.79
N PHE A 12 13.32 -28.21 -11.40
CA PHE A 12 13.56 -29.09 -10.24
C PHE A 12 15.01 -28.94 -9.79
N VAL A 13 15.23 -28.29 -8.65
CA VAL A 13 16.46 -28.44 -7.85
C VAL A 13 16.01 -29.09 -6.54
N GLY A 14 16.57 -30.27 -6.28
CA GLY A 14 16.24 -31.12 -5.14
C GLY A 14 16.76 -30.61 -3.80
N ASP A 15 16.11 -31.09 -2.76
CA ASP A 15 16.46 -30.97 -1.35
C ASP A 15 17.68 -31.84 -1.03
N GLU A 16 18.79 -31.26 -0.56
CA GLU A 16 19.74 -31.82 0.42
C GLU A 16 20.73 -30.71 0.86
N GLY A 17 20.85 -30.45 2.17
CA GLY A 17 22.03 -29.77 2.74
C GLY A 17 21.77 -28.69 3.80
N ILE A 18 21.39 -29.10 5.01
CA ILE A 18 21.35 -28.27 6.21
C ILE A 18 22.77 -27.90 6.66
N ASN A 19 23.13 -26.60 6.71
CA ASN A 19 24.17 -26.11 7.64
C ASN A 19 24.01 -24.62 8.01
N GLY A 20 23.35 -24.37 9.15
CA GLY A 20 23.92 -23.61 10.28
C GLY A 20 24.32 -22.13 10.14
N LYS A 21 23.52 -21.28 10.81
CA LYS A 21 23.81 -19.95 11.43
C LYS A 21 24.00 -18.77 10.44
N LYS A 22 23.29 -17.64 10.58
CA LYS A 22 23.05 -16.87 11.81
C LYS A 22 21.70 -16.12 11.80
N LEU A 23 21.05 -16.15 12.96
CA LEU A 23 20.11 -15.14 13.45
C LEU A 23 20.87 -13.84 13.78
N SER A 24 20.63 -12.77 13.03
CA SER A 24 20.87 -11.35 13.37
C SER A 24 20.34 -10.55 12.16
N GLN A 25 19.50 -9.53 12.26
CA GLN A 25 19.47 -8.49 13.26
C GLN A 25 18.14 -7.74 13.07
N ALA A 26 17.49 -7.35 14.18
CA ALA A 26 16.42 -6.38 14.16
C ALA A 26 16.86 -5.15 13.36
N LYS A 27 16.13 -4.83 12.28
CA LYS A 27 16.41 -3.63 11.49
C LYS A 27 15.88 -2.44 12.26
N THR A 28 16.78 -1.80 13.00
CA THR A 28 16.64 -0.46 13.54
C THR A 28 16.00 0.44 12.49
N ILE A 29 14.93 1.13 12.86
CA ILE A 29 14.27 2.11 12.01
C ILE A 29 15.21 3.31 11.91
N ASP A 30 16.04 3.33 10.87
CA ASP A 30 16.93 4.44 10.58
C ASP A 30 16.08 5.67 10.23
N PRO A 31 16.22 6.81 10.95
CA PRO A 31 15.46 8.04 10.66
C PRO A 31 15.78 8.66 9.29
N ASN A 32 16.73 8.08 8.54
CA ASN A 32 17.14 8.52 7.21
C ASN A 32 16.36 7.86 6.06
N MET A 33 15.38 6.98 6.31
CA MET A 33 14.56 6.36 5.25
C MET A 33 13.70 7.37 4.46
N TYR A 34 13.45 8.55 5.02
CA TYR A 34 12.66 9.63 4.40
C TYR A 34 13.47 10.59 3.55
N THR A 35 14.80 10.54 3.63
CA THR A 35 15.70 11.32 2.79
C THR A 35 16.13 10.40 1.67
N LEU A 36 15.36 10.37 0.58
CA LEU A 36 15.94 9.94 -0.68
C LEU A 36 17.13 10.85 -0.91
N GLU A 37 18.34 10.30 -0.84
CA GLU A 37 19.53 11.00 -1.24
C GLU A 37 19.27 11.53 -2.64
N ILE A 38 19.11 12.85 -2.74
CA ILE A 38 19.17 13.54 -4.01
C ILE A 38 20.63 13.41 -4.42
N GLN A 39 20.95 12.29 -5.07
CA GLN A 39 22.24 12.10 -5.74
C GLN A 39 22.30 13.15 -6.85
N GLU A 40 23.01 14.24 -6.55
CA GLU A 40 23.16 15.37 -7.44
C GLU A 40 24.01 14.98 -8.65
N LYS A 41 23.43 15.18 -9.83
CA LYS A 41 24.07 15.68 -11.06
C LYS A 41 25.37 14.98 -11.51
N LYS A 42 25.25 14.16 -12.56
CA LYS A 42 26.26 14.09 -13.63
C LYS A 42 25.66 14.62 -14.93
N ALA A 43 26.10 15.81 -15.32
CA ALA A 43 25.79 16.42 -16.61
C ALA A 43 26.55 15.65 -17.70
N GLY A 44 25.82 14.85 -18.47
CA GLY A 44 26.36 14.04 -19.55
C GLY A 44 25.21 13.46 -20.35
N LEU A 45 24.96 14.09 -21.49
CA LEU A 45 24.22 13.68 -22.68
C LEU A 45 23.65 12.24 -22.71
N GLU A 46 22.42 12.05 -22.23
CA GLU A 46 21.41 11.12 -22.81
C GLU A 46 20.02 11.67 -22.47
N THR A 47 19.23 11.95 -23.50
CA THR A 47 17.97 12.71 -23.43
C THR A 47 16.73 11.87 -23.14
N ASP A 48 16.87 10.59 -22.77
CA ASP A 48 15.73 9.74 -22.43
C ASP A 48 16.03 8.83 -21.23
N TYR A 49 15.92 9.37 -20.02
CA TYR A 49 15.92 8.55 -18.81
C TYR A 49 14.53 7.93 -18.65
N ASP A 50 14.42 6.62 -18.88
CA ASP A 50 13.22 5.85 -18.54
C ASP A 50 13.38 5.27 -17.11
N PRO A 51 12.60 5.76 -16.11
CA PRO A 51 12.65 5.23 -14.76
C PRO A 51 12.26 3.74 -14.67
N TYR A 52 11.52 3.21 -15.65
CA TYR A 52 11.17 1.79 -15.69
C TYR A 52 12.36 0.87 -16.03
N GLN A 53 13.30 1.34 -16.85
CA GLN A 53 14.49 0.57 -17.27
C GLN A 53 15.59 0.52 -16.18
N HIS A 54 15.58 1.48 -15.26
CA HIS A 54 16.55 1.59 -14.17
C HIS A 54 16.04 0.99 -12.86
N ARG A 55 14.87 0.34 -12.88
CA ARG A 55 14.27 -0.35 -11.74
C ARG A 55 14.75 -1.80 -11.72
N HIS A 56 15.75 -2.10 -10.88
CA HIS A 56 16.17 -3.48 -10.64
C HIS A 56 15.24 -4.13 -9.60
N VAL A 57 14.33 -5.00 -10.04
CA VAL A 57 13.43 -5.77 -9.18
C VAL A 57 13.88 -7.23 -9.15
N GLU A 58 14.12 -7.76 -7.96
CA GLU A 58 14.56 -9.15 -7.75
C GLU A 58 13.52 -10.16 -8.24
N HIS A 59 12.23 -9.80 -8.19
CA HIS A 59 11.11 -10.57 -8.72
C HIS A 59 10.19 -9.65 -9.55
N PRO A 60 10.38 -9.55 -10.87
CA PRO A 60 9.47 -8.79 -11.73
C PRO A 60 8.11 -9.49 -11.79
N THR A 61 7.08 -8.83 -11.24
CA THR A 61 5.70 -9.32 -11.35
C THR A 61 5.16 -9.04 -12.75
N THR A 62 4.41 -9.98 -13.31
CA THR A 62 3.71 -9.76 -14.59
C THR A 62 2.55 -8.79 -14.39
N SER A 63 2.10 -8.10 -15.45
CA SER A 63 0.99 -7.13 -15.34
C SER A 63 -0.29 -7.72 -14.75
N ASN A 64 -0.57 -9.00 -15.06
CA ASN A 64 -1.71 -9.72 -14.51
C ASN A 64 -1.51 -10.08 -13.03
N GLU A 65 -0.31 -10.48 -12.66
CA GLU A 65 0.04 -10.76 -11.27
C GLU A 65 -0.06 -9.49 -10.42
N THR A 66 0.48 -8.36 -10.89
CA THR A 66 0.31 -7.05 -10.24
C THR A 66 -1.16 -6.69 -10.10
N LEU A 67 -1.97 -6.90 -11.14
CA LEU A 67 -3.41 -6.64 -11.09
C LEU A 67 -4.11 -7.49 -10.02
N ILE A 68 -3.80 -8.79 -9.96
CA ILE A 68 -4.36 -9.70 -8.96
C ILE A 68 -3.95 -9.28 -7.54
N HIS A 69 -2.69 -8.86 -7.35
CA HIS A 69 -2.22 -8.33 -6.07
C HIS A 69 -2.98 -7.07 -5.64
N LEU A 70 -3.14 -6.11 -6.54
CA LEU A 70 -3.89 -4.89 -6.29
C LEU A 70 -5.37 -5.19 -6.01
N LEU A 71 -5.96 -6.12 -6.76
CA LEU A 71 -7.34 -6.55 -6.58
C LEU A 71 -7.53 -7.18 -5.20
N LYS A 72 -6.67 -8.14 -4.82
CA LYS A 72 -6.71 -8.79 -3.51
C LYS A 72 -6.55 -7.78 -2.36
N GLY A 73 -5.68 -6.78 -2.53
CA GLY A 73 -5.51 -5.71 -1.55
C GLY A 73 -6.70 -4.73 -1.47
N SER A 74 -7.41 -4.52 -2.57
CA SER A 74 -8.51 -3.54 -2.67
C SER A 74 -9.87 -4.13 -2.30
N LEU A 75 -10.11 -5.41 -2.56
CA LEU A 75 -11.36 -6.10 -2.20
C LEU A 75 -11.32 -6.55 -0.73
N GLY A 76 -11.52 -5.58 0.17
CA GLY A 76 -11.56 -5.80 1.62
C GLY A 76 -12.97 -5.98 2.18
N THR A 77 -13.08 -5.85 3.51
CA THR A 77 -14.36 -5.89 4.26
C THR A 77 -15.34 -4.79 3.85
N GLY A 78 -14.89 -3.75 3.14
CA GLY A 78 -15.74 -2.68 2.61
C GLY A 78 -16.84 -3.18 1.67
N ILE A 79 -16.59 -4.24 0.88
CA ILE A 79 -17.60 -4.81 -0.04
C ILE A 79 -18.73 -5.48 0.74
N LEU A 80 -18.43 -6.05 1.90
CA LEU A 80 -19.42 -6.69 2.75
C LEU A 80 -20.27 -5.64 3.51
N ALA A 81 -19.73 -4.45 3.76
CA ALA A 81 -20.45 -3.32 4.36
C ALA A 81 -21.29 -2.52 3.33
N MET A 82 -20.93 -2.59 2.05
CA MET A 82 -21.54 -1.82 0.97
C MET A 82 -23.06 -2.05 0.80
N PRO A 83 -23.61 -3.28 0.94
CA PRO A 83 -25.05 -3.50 0.85
C PRO A 83 -25.83 -2.76 1.95
N ASN A 84 -25.29 -2.73 3.17
CA ASN A 84 -25.92 -2.01 4.28
C ASN A 84 -25.89 -0.49 4.03
N ALA A 85 -24.79 0.02 3.47
CA ALA A 85 -24.71 1.43 3.07
C ALA A 85 -25.75 1.78 2.01
N PHE A 86 -25.99 0.90 1.03
CA PHE A 86 -26.99 1.13 -0.02
C PHE A 86 -28.43 1.01 0.50
N HIS A 87 -28.67 0.11 1.46
CA HIS A 87 -29.95 0.01 2.14
C HIS A 87 -30.32 1.32 2.84
N HIS A 88 -29.36 1.98 3.50
CA HIS A 88 -29.59 3.25 4.19
C HIS A 88 -29.55 4.49 3.28
N ALA A 89 -28.71 4.51 2.23
CA ALA A 89 -28.60 5.63 1.30
C ALA A 89 -29.69 5.64 0.21
N GLY A 90 -30.31 4.49 -0.05
CA GLY A 90 -31.20 4.26 -1.18
C GLY A 90 -30.45 3.86 -2.45
N TRP A 91 -31.03 2.96 -3.24
CA TRP A 91 -30.38 2.36 -4.40
C TRP A 91 -29.98 3.38 -5.48
N THR A 92 -30.84 4.37 -5.75
CA THR A 92 -30.57 5.40 -6.77
C THR A 92 -29.37 6.27 -6.39
N VAL A 93 -29.32 6.75 -5.15
CA VAL A 93 -28.22 7.58 -4.63
C VAL A 93 -26.94 6.74 -4.47
N GLY A 94 -27.06 5.49 -4.00
CA GLY A 94 -25.94 4.57 -3.87
C GLY A 94 -25.24 4.26 -5.20
N VAL A 95 -26.01 3.97 -6.26
CA VAL A 95 -25.46 3.68 -7.59
C VAL A 95 -24.81 4.92 -8.20
N ILE A 96 -25.51 6.06 -8.21
CA ILE A 96 -24.97 7.31 -8.78
C ILE A 96 -23.72 7.75 -8.00
N GLY A 97 -23.78 7.74 -6.67
CA GLY A 97 -22.66 8.11 -5.80
C GLY A 97 -21.44 7.22 -5.99
N THR A 98 -21.64 5.90 -6.11
CA THR A 98 -20.53 4.95 -6.35
C THR A 98 -19.86 5.19 -7.70
N VAL A 99 -20.63 5.46 -8.77
CA VAL A 99 -20.06 5.79 -10.08
C VAL A 99 -19.24 7.08 -10.02
N LEU A 100 -19.77 8.13 -9.38
CA LEU A 100 -19.07 9.42 -9.26
C LEU A 100 -17.77 9.31 -8.43
N ILE A 101 -17.83 8.62 -7.27
CA ILE A 101 -16.65 8.41 -6.41
C ILE A 101 -15.63 7.52 -7.12
N GLY A 102 -16.07 6.51 -7.86
CA GLY A 102 -15.21 5.66 -8.68
C GLY A 102 -14.43 6.48 -9.73
N LEU A 103 -15.13 7.30 -10.52
CA LEU A 103 -14.50 8.17 -11.51
C LEU A 103 -13.51 9.16 -10.88
N LEU A 104 -13.89 9.76 -9.74
CA LEU A 104 -13.01 10.67 -8.99
C LEU A 104 -11.75 9.95 -8.51
N CYS A 105 -11.89 8.75 -7.91
CA CYS A 105 -10.77 7.97 -7.43
C CYS A 105 -9.82 7.56 -8.55
N THR A 106 -10.36 7.07 -9.67
CA THR A 106 -9.57 6.73 -10.87
C THR A 106 -8.82 7.95 -11.41
N TYR A 107 -9.47 9.12 -11.48
CA TYR A 107 -8.82 10.36 -11.90
C TYR A 107 -7.66 10.74 -10.97
N CYS A 108 -7.86 10.66 -9.64
CA CYS A 108 -6.83 10.95 -8.65
C CYS A 108 -5.60 10.02 -8.82
N ILE A 109 -5.82 8.71 -8.99
CA ILE A 109 -4.74 7.73 -9.18
C ILE A 109 -3.98 8.02 -10.48
N HIS A 110 -4.68 8.26 -11.59
CA HIS A 110 -4.03 8.58 -12.87
C HIS A 110 -3.20 9.87 -12.79
N LEU A 111 -3.72 10.91 -12.13
CA LEU A 111 -2.99 12.16 -11.92
C LEU A 111 -1.73 11.91 -11.09
N LEU A 112 -1.85 11.16 -10.00
CA LEU A 112 -0.72 10.85 -9.11
C LEU A 112 0.38 10.11 -9.86
N VAL A 113 0.04 9.04 -10.59
CA VAL A 113 1.01 8.23 -11.34
C VAL A 113 1.71 9.07 -12.42
N LYS A 114 0.98 9.96 -13.10
CA LYS A 114 1.59 10.87 -14.09
C LYS A 114 2.60 11.82 -13.45
N VAL A 115 2.27 12.40 -12.30
CA VAL A 115 3.16 13.31 -11.58
C VAL A 115 4.38 12.55 -11.04
N GLU A 116 4.19 11.38 -10.43
CA GLU A 116 5.29 10.53 -9.99
C GLU A 116 6.24 10.18 -11.14
N TYR A 117 5.69 9.74 -12.28
CA TYR A 117 6.49 9.37 -13.44
C TYR A 117 7.35 10.53 -13.96
N GLU A 118 6.76 11.71 -14.13
CA GLU A 118 7.47 12.91 -14.58
C GLU A 118 8.56 13.33 -13.59
N LEU A 119 8.29 13.26 -12.28
CA LEU A 119 9.25 13.55 -11.22
C LEU A 119 10.40 12.52 -11.17
N CYS A 120 10.10 11.24 -11.33
CA CYS A 120 11.09 10.17 -11.44
C CYS A 120 12.00 10.40 -12.65
N LYS A 121 11.45 10.84 -13.79
CA LYS A 121 12.21 11.18 -14.99
C LYS A 121 13.17 12.36 -14.76
N ARG A 122 12.68 13.42 -14.12
CA ARG A 122 13.47 14.64 -13.84
C ARG A 122 14.55 14.44 -12.79
N LYS A 123 14.23 13.73 -11.70
CA LYS A 123 15.16 13.48 -10.59
C LYS A 123 16.09 12.29 -10.83
N ARG A 124 15.91 11.56 -11.93
CA ARG A 124 16.66 10.34 -12.28
C ARG A 124 16.65 9.29 -11.15
N VAL A 125 15.46 9.06 -10.58
CA VAL A 125 15.24 8.05 -9.53
C VAL A 125 14.26 6.98 -10.01
N PRO A 126 14.48 5.69 -9.69
CA PRO A 126 13.69 4.57 -10.22
C PRO A 126 12.26 4.47 -9.64
N SER A 127 12.02 5.04 -8.45
CA SER A 127 10.70 5.14 -7.81
C SER A 127 10.73 6.13 -6.65
N LEU A 128 9.60 6.76 -6.36
CA LEU A 128 9.43 7.66 -5.22
C LEU A 128 8.29 7.14 -4.33
N ASN A 129 8.48 7.14 -3.01
CA ASN A 129 7.38 6.85 -2.09
C ASN A 129 6.34 7.99 -2.10
N TYR A 130 5.08 7.71 -1.78
CA TYR A 130 3.97 8.68 -1.82
C TYR A 130 4.28 10.03 -1.11
N PRO A 131 4.86 10.09 0.10
CA PRO A 131 5.25 11.36 0.74
C PRO A 131 6.39 12.08 0.01
N ALA A 132 7.32 11.33 -0.57
CA ALA A 132 8.44 11.87 -1.32
C ALA A 132 8.00 12.44 -2.68
N VAL A 133 7.01 11.82 -3.33
CA VAL A 133 6.33 12.37 -4.52
C VAL A 133 5.69 13.72 -4.17
N ALA A 134 4.95 13.80 -3.05
CA ALA A 134 4.31 15.04 -2.61
C ALA A 134 5.33 16.16 -2.32
N GLN A 135 6.44 15.83 -1.65
CA GLN A 135 7.54 16.78 -1.42
C GLN A 135 8.16 17.25 -2.73
N ALA A 136 8.49 16.31 -3.63
CA ALA A 136 9.10 16.62 -4.90
C ALA A 136 8.20 17.50 -5.78
N ALA A 137 6.89 17.24 -5.76
CA ALA A 137 5.90 18.04 -6.50
C ALA A 137 5.83 19.48 -5.99
N LEU A 138 5.88 19.68 -4.66
CA LEU A 138 5.91 21.02 -4.07
C LEU A 138 7.22 21.78 -4.32
N LEU A 139 8.34 21.06 -4.43
CA LEU A 139 9.64 21.67 -4.77
C LEU A 139 9.71 22.14 -6.22
N GLU A 140 9.07 21.43 -7.15
CA GLU A 140 8.95 21.85 -8.56
C GLU A 140 7.82 22.86 -8.80
N GLY A 141 6.93 23.03 -7.81
CA GLY A 141 5.84 23.99 -7.84
C GLY A 141 6.26 25.46 -7.70
N PRO A 142 5.28 26.37 -7.66
CA PRO A 142 5.53 27.82 -7.53
C PRO A 142 6.33 28.15 -6.26
N ASN A 143 7.14 29.22 -6.32
CA ASN A 143 8.08 29.60 -5.26
C ASN A 143 7.42 29.78 -3.88
N ALA A 144 6.13 30.14 -3.83
CA ALA A 144 5.36 30.28 -2.58
C ALA A 144 5.15 28.96 -1.82
N LEU A 145 5.13 27.82 -2.53
CA LEU A 145 4.83 26.50 -1.95
C LEU A 145 6.08 25.70 -1.57
N LYS A 146 7.25 26.09 -2.08
CA LYS A 146 8.55 25.50 -1.76
C LYS A 146 8.88 25.44 -0.26
N PRO A 147 8.60 26.45 0.59
CA PRO A 147 8.89 26.34 2.02
C PRO A 147 8.06 25.24 2.72
N LEU A 148 6.88 24.89 2.20
CA LEU A 148 6.03 23.83 2.76
C LEU A 148 6.54 22.41 2.41
N SER A 149 7.52 22.28 1.51
CA SER A 149 8.03 20.98 1.04
C SER A 149 8.57 20.08 2.17
N LYS A 150 9.17 20.63 3.24
CA LYS A 150 9.65 19.81 4.36
C LYS A 150 8.50 19.33 5.26
N ILE A 151 7.45 20.15 5.38
CA ILE A 151 6.31 19.88 6.26
C ILE A 151 5.36 18.86 5.62
N ILE A 152 5.25 18.85 4.30
CA ILE A 152 4.30 17.98 3.59
C ILE A 152 4.59 16.48 3.80
N ILE A 153 5.86 16.08 3.92
CA ILE A 153 6.23 14.69 4.17
C ILE A 153 5.57 14.20 5.46
N HIS A 154 5.65 15.03 6.51
CA HIS A 154 5.11 14.71 7.81
C HIS A 154 3.58 14.69 7.77
N ILE A 155 2.95 15.68 7.14
CA ILE A 155 1.50 15.73 6.96
C ILE A 155 0.99 14.49 6.23
N VAL A 156 1.62 14.14 5.11
CA VAL A 156 1.23 12.99 4.29
C VAL A 156 1.44 11.69 5.04
N ASN A 157 2.57 11.51 5.73
CA ASN A 157 2.78 10.33 6.58
C ASN A 157 1.74 10.20 7.68
N VAL A 158 1.39 11.31 8.37
CA VAL A 158 0.34 11.32 9.39
C VAL A 158 -1.02 10.96 8.79
N PHE A 159 -1.35 11.52 7.62
CA PHE A 159 -2.59 11.19 6.92
C PHE A 159 -2.66 9.72 6.50
N LEU A 160 -1.58 9.18 5.95
CA LEU A 160 -1.47 7.75 5.59
C LEU A 160 -1.58 6.85 6.83
N LEU A 161 -1.00 7.26 7.95
CA LEU A 161 -1.11 6.53 9.22
C LEU A 161 -2.54 6.55 9.75
N ILE A 162 -3.21 7.71 9.73
CA ILE A 162 -4.62 7.82 10.13
C ILE A 162 -5.51 6.97 9.22
N TYR A 163 -5.27 6.99 7.91
CA TYR A 163 -6.00 6.16 6.94
C TYR A 163 -5.82 4.65 7.24
N GLN A 164 -4.60 4.22 7.55
CA GLN A 164 -4.31 2.83 7.89
C GLN A 164 -4.93 2.42 9.24
N LEU A 165 -4.86 3.28 10.26
CA LEU A 165 -5.51 3.06 11.55
C LEU A 165 -7.03 3.00 11.40
N GLY A 166 -7.62 3.86 10.57
CA GLY A 166 -9.04 3.84 10.24
C GLY A 166 -9.46 2.52 9.58
N THR A 167 -8.69 2.07 8.59
CA THR A 167 -8.91 0.79 7.90
C THR A 167 -8.82 -0.39 8.88
N CYS A 168 -7.81 -0.38 9.76
CA CYS A 168 -7.63 -1.39 10.80
C CYS A 168 -8.82 -1.41 11.77
N CYS A 169 -9.26 -0.25 12.24
CA CYS A 169 -10.40 -0.11 13.15
C CYS A 169 -11.68 -0.69 12.54
N VAL A 170 -12.03 -0.28 11.31
CA VAL A 170 -13.22 -0.79 10.62
C VAL A 170 -13.10 -2.29 10.37
N TYR A 171 -11.90 -2.79 10.03
CA TYR A 171 -11.67 -4.23 9.86
C TYR A 171 -11.99 -5.01 11.13
N VAL A 172 -11.47 -4.61 12.28
CA VAL A 172 -11.71 -5.39 13.50
C VAL A 172 -13.15 -5.24 13.99
N VAL A 173 -13.78 -4.06 13.88
CA VAL A 173 -15.22 -3.92 14.18
C VAL A 173 -16.05 -4.86 13.31
N PHE A 174 -15.76 -4.90 12.01
CA PHE A 174 -16.44 -5.79 11.09
C PHE A 174 -16.23 -7.28 11.46
N VAL A 175 -14.99 -7.71 11.68
CA VAL A 175 -14.68 -9.10 12.08
C VAL A 175 -15.36 -9.44 13.40
N SER A 176 -15.36 -8.53 14.37
CA SER A 176 -16.01 -8.70 15.66
C SER A 176 -17.51 -8.95 15.53
N SER A 177 -18.20 -8.14 14.73
CA SER A 177 -19.64 -8.31 14.48
C SER A 177 -19.95 -9.66 13.82
N ASN A 178 -19.11 -10.11 12.89
CA ASN A 178 -19.29 -11.41 12.24
C ASN A 178 -19.05 -12.57 13.21
N ILE A 179 -18.00 -12.50 14.04
CA ILE A 179 -17.72 -13.54 15.07
C ILE A 179 -18.84 -13.57 16.11
N LYS A 180 -19.35 -12.42 16.56
CA LYS A 180 -20.48 -12.35 17.50
C LYS A 180 -21.71 -13.06 16.95
N ALA A 181 -22.08 -12.80 15.69
CA ALA A 181 -23.22 -13.45 15.05
C ALA A 181 -23.09 -14.99 15.02
N ILE A 182 -21.87 -15.50 14.86
CA ILE A 182 -21.58 -16.94 14.93
C ILE A 182 -21.63 -17.43 16.38
N ALA A 183 -21.06 -16.70 17.33
CA ALA A 183 -21.02 -17.09 18.74
C ALA A 183 -22.43 -17.15 19.36
N ASP A 184 -23.27 -16.14 19.12
CA ASP A 184 -24.66 -16.09 19.59
C ASP A 184 -25.49 -17.28 19.07
N TYR A 185 -25.15 -17.81 17.89
CA TYR A 185 -25.83 -18.98 17.31
C TYR A 185 -25.46 -20.29 18.01
N TYR A 186 -24.24 -20.41 18.57
CA TYR A 186 -23.75 -21.64 19.19
C TYR A 186 -23.75 -21.61 20.72
N THR A 187 -23.70 -20.43 21.34
CA THR A 187 -23.55 -20.23 22.78
C THR A 187 -24.60 -19.20 23.21
N GLU A 188 -25.68 -19.62 23.85
CA GLU A 188 -26.76 -18.75 24.37
C GLU A 188 -26.29 -17.84 25.54
N THR A 189 -25.17 -17.12 25.38
CA THR A 189 -24.60 -16.23 26.38
C THR A 189 -24.43 -14.83 25.79
N ASP A 190 -25.18 -13.88 26.33
CA ASP A 190 -25.18 -12.45 25.99
C ASP A 190 -23.80 -11.84 26.27
N THR A 191 -22.92 -11.82 25.25
CA THR A 191 -21.56 -11.29 25.42
C THR A 191 -21.46 -9.86 24.91
N ASP A 192 -21.08 -8.97 25.83
CA ASP A 192 -21.10 -7.52 25.72
C ASP A 192 -20.05 -6.96 24.72
N VAL A 193 -20.46 -5.99 23.90
CA VAL A 193 -19.68 -5.36 22.79
C VAL A 193 -18.37 -4.73 23.29
N ARG A 194 -18.27 -4.44 24.59
CA ARG A 194 -17.08 -3.92 25.27
C ARG A 194 -15.90 -4.91 25.26
N LEU A 195 -16.14 -6.21 25.16
CA LEU A 195 -15.07 -7.22 25.09
C LEU A 195 -14.32 -7.18 23.75
N PHE A 196 -15.01 -6.85 22.66
CA PHE A 196 -14.40 -6.67 21.35
C PHE A 196 -13.60 -5.36 21.24
N MET A 197 -14.07 -4.28 21.88
CA MET A 197 -13.25 -3.07 22.04
C MET A 197 -11.97 -3.34 22.84
N LEU A 198 -12.03 -4.20 23.87
CA LEU A 198 -10.87 -4.61 24.68
C LEU A 198 -9.91 -5.54 23.90
N ILE A 199 -10.44 -6.45 23.08
CA ILE A 199 -9.67 -7.37 22.22
C ILE A 199 -8.95 -6.63 21.09
N ILE A 200 -9.48 -5.50 20.60
CA ILE A 200 -8.81 -4.60 19.65
C ILE A 200 -7.69 -3.80 20.31
N LEU A 201 -7.92 -3.35 21.55
CA LEU A 201 -6.99 -2.54 22.31
C LEU A 201 -5.74 -3.34 22.73
N LEU A 202 -5.90 -4.65 22.98
CA LEU A 202 -4.84 -5.55 23.46
C LEU A 202 -3.66 -5.75 22.49
N PRO A 203 -3.84 -6.05 21.18
CA PRO A 203 -2.74 -6.11 20.23
C PRO A 203 -2.13 -4.74 19.94
N LEU A 204 -2.90 -3.66 20.05
CA LEU A 204 -2.44 -2.28 19.87
C LEU A 204 -1.54 -1.81 21.03
N ILE A 205 -1.85 -2.23 22.26
CA ILE A 205 -1.00 -2.02 23.44
C ILE A 205 0.22 -2.94 23.42
N LEU A 206 0.10 -4.21 23.02
CA LEU A 206 1.23 -5.15 22.97
C LEU A 206 2.27 -4.76 21.90
N ILE A 207 1.85 -4.29 20.73
CA ILE A 207 2.76 -3.82 19.68
C ILE A 207 3.50 -2.55 20.10
N ASN A 208 2.85 -1.64 20.83
CA ASN A 208 3.51 -0.43 21.36
C ASN A 208 4.35 -0.69 22.63
N GLY A 209 3.97 -1.68 23.45
CA GLY A 209 4.62 -1.96 24.73
C GLY A 209 5.84 -2.89 24.66
N PHE A 210 5.96 -3.71 23.61
CA PHE A 210 7.12 -4.61 23.41
C PHE A 210 8.18 -4.01 22.47
N GLY A 211 7.97 -2.78 22.00
CA GLY A 211 8.87 -2.03 21.11
C GLY A 211 9.63 -0.88 21.76
N ILE A 212 9.74 -0.86 23.10
CA ILE A 212 10.64 -0.03 23.92
C ILE A 212 11.60 -0.97 24.64
#